data_AF-A0A453S388-F1
#
_entry.id   AF-A0A453S388-F1
#
_cell.length_a   1.000
_cell.length_b   1.000
_cell.length_c   1.000
_cell.angle_alpha   90.00
_cell.angle_beta   90.00
_cell.angle_gamma   90.00
#
_symmetry.space_group_name_H-M   'P 1'
#
loop_
_entity.id
_entity.type
_entity.pdbx_description
1 polymer ?
#
loop_
_entity_poly.entity_id
_entity_poly.type
_entity_poly.pdbx_seq_one_letter_code
_entity_poly.pdbx_strand_id
1 'polypeptide(L)'
;MTFTDLNAAKDFYEAYAHHVGFSVRVGQHKTANGVITHKRFYCDREGFRQEQKGKENLLLGIGSKRKYERKIARCGCEAKLAVKRTVDNRYIVTLFEQEHTHTCIAN
;
A
#
# COMPACT_ATOMS: atom_id res chain seq x y z
N MET A 1 -11.33 12.62 10.15
CA MET A 1 -10.10 12.47 10.95
C MET A 1 -8.98 13.30 10.32
N THR A 2 -8.14 13.92 11.14
CA THR A 2 -7.10 14.87 10.72
C THR A 2 -5.78 14.59 11.42
N PHE A 3 -4.66 14.77 10.72
CA PHE A 3 -3.30 14.53 11.18
C PHE A 3 -2.42 15.77 10.99
N THR A 4 -1.43 15.94 11.85
CA THR A 4 -0.42 17.02 11.75
C THR A 4 0.49 16.82 10.55
N ASP A 5 0.83 15.57 10.24
CA ASP A 5 1.77 15.19 9.20
C ASP A 5 1.47 13.77 8.67
N LEU A 6 2.27 13.33 7.70
CA LEU A 6 2.11 12.01 7.08
C LEU A 6 2.54 10.85 7.98
N ASN A 7 3.42 11.06 8.95
CA ASN A 7 3.86 10.02 9.87
C ASN A 7 2.73 9.72 10.85
N ALA A 8 2.08 10.75 11.42
CA ALA A 8 0.90 10.57 12.25
C ALA A 8 -0.23 9.81 11.53
N ALA A 9 -0.44 10.09 10.24
CA ALA A 9 -1.41 9.34 9.42
C ALA A 9 -0.98 7.88 9.18
N LYS A 10 0.32 7.64 8.99
CA LYS A 10 0.90 6.30 8.83
C LYS A 10 0.75 5.49 10.10
N ASP A 11 1.14 6.05 11.24
CA ASP A 11 1.12 5.40 12.56
C ASP A 11 -0.31 5.00 12.95
N PHE A 12 -1.28 5.88 12.66
CA PHE A 12 -2.70 5.55 12.82
C PHE A 12 -3.11 4.31 12.01
N TYR A 13 -2.73 4.25 10.73
CA TYR A 13 -3.10 3.11 9.88
C TYR A 13 -2.32 1.84 10.24
N GLU A 14 -1.09 1.96 10.72
CA GLU A 14 -0.31 0.84 11.25
C GLU A 14 -0.91 0.28 12.53
N ALA A 15 -1.38 1.13 13.44
CA ALA A 15 -2.11 0.70 14.63
C ALA A 15 -3.40 -0.04 14.27
N TYR A 16 -4.16 0.49 13.30
CA TYR A 16 -5.33 -0.21 12.75
C TYR A 16 -4.94 -1.56 12.13
N ALA A 17 -3.87 -1.58 11.33
CA ALA A 17 -3.40 -2.80 10.68
C ALA A 17 -2.95 -3.88 11.67
N HIS A 18 -2.28 -3.48 12.76
CA HIS A 18 -1.92 -4.38 13.86
C HIS A 18 -3.16 -4.96 14.54
N HIS A 19 -4.18 -4.14 14.80
CA HIS A 19 -5.43 -4.61 15.41
C HIS A 19 -6.20 -5.59 14.52
N VAL A 20 -6.24 -5.35 13.21
CA VAL A 20 -6.97 -6.20 12.25
C VAL A 20 -6.16 -7.42 11.81
N GLY A 21 -4.83 -7.35 11.84
CA GLY A 21 -3.94 -8.46 11.46
C GLY A 21 -3.47 -8.41 10.01
N PHE A 22 -3.04 -7.25 9.54
CA PHE A 22 -2.37 -7.09 8.25
C PHE A 22 -1.17 -6.14 8.35
N SER A 23 -0.37 -6.04 7.28
CA SER A 23 0.77 -5.13 7.24
C SER A 23 0.50 -3.94 6.31
N VAL A 24 1.04 -2.77 6.65
CA VAL A 24 0.85 -1.57 5.83
C VAL A 24 1.92 -1.49 4.74
N ARG A 25 1.48 -1.27 3.50
CA ARG A 25 2.33 -0.91 2.37
C ARG A 25 2.20 0.58 2.07
N VAL A 26 3.32 1.29 2.14
CA VAL A 26 3.38 2.72 1.76
C VAL A 26 3.14 2.86 0.26
N GLY A 27 2.13 3.64 -0.08
CA GLY A 27 1.59 3.75 -1.42
C GLY A 27 2.03 4.97 -2.21
N GLN A 28 1.33 5.14 -3.34
CA GLN A 28 1.45 6.30 -4.22
C GLN A 28 1.22 7.61 -3.46
N HIS A 29 1.86 8.65 -3.96
CA HIS A 29 1.67 10.01 -3.45
C HIS A 29 1.57 10.98 -4.63
N LYS A 30 0.97 12.14 -4.38
CA LYS A 30 1.01 13.29 -5.30
C LYS A 30 1.74 14.42 -4.62
N THR A 31 2.53 15.13 -5.39
CA THR A 31 3.32 16.28 -4.93
C THR A 31 2.93 17.50 -5.76
N ALA A 32 2.82 18.65 -5.11
CA ALA A 32 2.68 19.95 -5.76
C ALA A 32 3.65 20.91 -5.08
N ASN A 33 4.43 21.67 -5.85
CA ASN A 33 5.41 22.63 -5.34
C ASN A 33 6.37 22.04 -4.29
N GLY A 34 6.84 20.81 -4.52
CA GLY A 34 7.75 20.10 -3.59
C GLY A 34 7.07 19.53 -2.33
N VAL A 35 5.76 19.72 -2.15
CA VAL A 35 5.02 19.27 -0.98
C VAL A 35 4.08 18.12 -1.34
N ILE A 36 4.09 17.05 -0.52
CA ILE A 36 3.16 15.93 -0.70
C ILE A 36 1.75 16.39 -0.35
N THR A 37 0.88 16.48 -1.37
CA THR A 37 -0.51 16.91 -1.22
C THR A 37 -1.45 15.73 -1.03
N HIS A 38 -1.13 14.55 -1.55
CA HIS A 38 -1.93 13.34 -1.36
C HIS A 38 -1.02 12.16 -1.03
N LYS A 39 -1.44 11.27 -0.13
CA LYS A 39 -0.73 10.04 0.21
C LYS A 39 -1.70 8.89 0.40
N ARG A 40 -1.30 7.69 -0.01
CA ARG A 40 -2.04 6.45 0.22
C ARG A 40 -1.21 5.46 1.04
N PHE A 41 -1.90 4.73 1.90
CA PHE A 41 -1.41 3.58 2.64
C PHE A 41 -2.33 2.40 2.32
N TYR A 42 -1.76 1.24 2.06
CA TYR A 42 -2.50 0.09 1.56
C TYR A 42 -2.33 -1.10 2.51
N CYS A 43 -3.25 -2.04 2.48
CA CYS A 43 -2.93 -3.40 2.88
C CYS A 43 -1.75 -3.94 2.02
N ASP A 44 -0.88 -4.76 2.61
CA ASP A 44 0.20 -5.44 1.91
C ASP A 44 -0.31 -6.27 0.73
N ARG A 45 -1.54 -6.81 0.87
CA ARG A 45 -2.23 -7.60 -0.15
C ARG A 45 -3.14 -6.80 -1.11
N GLU A 46 -3.11 -5.47 -1.05
CA GLU A 46 -3.95 -4.62 -1.89
C GLU A 46 -3.68 -4.78 -3.39
N GLY A 47 -4.76 -4.80 -4.18
CA GLY A 47 -4.75 -4.83 -5.64
C GLY A 47 -4.25 -6.14 -6.25
N PHE A 48 -4.02 -6.13 -7.57
CA PHE A 48 -3.43 -7.26 -8.29
C PHE A 48 -2.08 -6.84 -8.86
N ARG A 49 -1.12 -7.77 -8.90
CA ARG A 49 0.14 -7.52 -9.61
C ARG A 49 -0.15 -7.59 -11.10
N GLN A 50 0.23 -6.56 -11.86
CA GLN A 50 0.26 -6.68 -13.32
C GLN A 50 1.23 -7.78 -13.69
N GLU A 51 0.74 -8.83 -14.36
CA GLU A 51 1.59 -9.81 -14.99
C GLU A 51 2.44 -9.07 -16.02
N GLN A 52 3.77 -9.14 -15.85
CA GLN A 52 4.67 -8.62 -16.87
C GLN A 52 4.50 -9.49 -18.10
N LYS A 53 3.79 -9.00 -19.12
CA LYS A 53 3.80 -9.54 -20.48
C LYS A 53 5.24 -9.47 -21.00
N GLY A 54 6.01 -10.54 -20.80
CA GLY A 54 7.44 -10.57 -21.14
C GLY A 54 8.21 -11.72 -20.53
N LYS A 55 7.55 -12.87 -20.30
CA LYS A 55 8.17 -14.07 -19.76
C LYS A 55 8.20 -15.25 -20.75
N GLU A 56 7.99 -15.01 -22.04
CA GLU A 56 8.27 -16.03 -23.06
C GLU A 56 9.79 -16.34 -23.19
N ASN A 57 10.65 -15.45 -22.71
CA ASN A 57 12.12 -15.64 -22.73
C ASN A 57 12.70 -16.42 -21.53
N LEU A 58 11.88 -17.05 -20.68
CA LEU A 58 12.38 -17.87 -19.56
C LEU A 58 12.57 -19.35 -19.92
N LEU A 59 12.19 -19.79 -21.13
CA LEU A 59 12.44 -21.18 -21.57
C LEU A 59 13.88 -21.43 -22.05
N LEU A 60 14.68 -20.40 -22.31
CA LEU A 60 16.08 -20.55 -22.70
C LEU A 60 16.96 -20.32 -21.48
N GLY A 61 17.20 -21.41 -20.75
CA GLY A 61 17.98 -21.47 -19.53
C GLY A 61 19.43 -21.05 -19.70
N ILE A 62 19.69 -19.74 -19.84
CA ILE A 62 21.02 -19.15 -19.78
C ILE A 62 20.91 -17.84 -18.98
N GLY A 63 21.40 -17.89 -17.73
CA GLY A 63 21.77 -16.68 -17.00
C GLY A 63 20.98 -16.39 -15.71
N SER A 64 21.57 -16.86 -14.61
CA SER A 64 21.85 -16.02 -13.43
C SER A 64 20.70 -15.54 -12.52
N LYS A 65 20.77 -16.05 -11.29
CA LYS A 65 20.01 -15.72 -10.06
C LYS A 65 18.60 -16.29 -10.03
N ARG A 66 18.45 -17.37 -9.24
CA ARG A 66 17.17 -17.86 -8.71
C ARG A 66 16.41 -16.66 -8.14
N LYS A 67 15.53 -16.07 -8.95
CA LYS A 67 14.64 -14.99 -8.53
C LYS A 67 13.66 -15.69 -7.60
N TYR A 68 13.89 -15.57 -6.29
CA TYR A 68 12.95 -16.02 -5.27
C TYR A 68 11.56 -15.67 -5.76
N GLU A 69 10.77 -16.70 -6.07
CA GLU A 69 9.43 -16.54 -6.58
C GLU A 69 8.63 -15.99 -5.41
N ARG A 70 8.58 -14.65 -5.30
CA ARG A 70 7.82 -13.99 -4.23
C ARG A 70 6.40 -14.53 -4.36
N LYS A 71 6.00 -15.34 -3.37
CA LYS A 71 4.63 -15.83 -3.17
C LYS A 71 3.67 -14.68 -3.48
N ILE A 72 2.58 -15.00 -4.18
CA ILE A 72 1.53 -14.06 -4.55
C ILE A 72 1.13 -13.26 -3.30
N ALA A 73 1.62 -12.03 -3.18
CA ALA A 73 1.41 -11.22 -1.98
C ALA A 73 0.13 -10.40 -2.08
N ARG A 74 -0.30 -10.04 -3.29
CA ARG A 74 -1.49 -9.22 -3.53
C ARG A 74 -2.61 -10.06 -4.13
N CYS A 75 -3.77 -10.05 -3.48
CA CYS A 75 -4.91 -10.93 -3.78
C CYS A 75 -6.16 -10.14 -4.18
N GLY A 76 -6.02 -8.85 -4.52
CA GLY A 76 -7.16 -7.98 -4.78
C GLY A 76 -7.79 -7.43 -3.50
N CYS A 77 -7.03 -7.25 -2.43
CA CYS A 77 -7.55 -6.51 -1.27
C CYS A 77 -7.82 -5.06 -1.68
N GLU A 78 -8.85 -4.45 -1.10
CA GLU A 78 -9.21 -3.04 -1.36
C GLU A 78 -8.88 -2.12 -0.19
N ALA A 79 -8.57 -2.69 0.98
CA ALA A 79 -8.28 -1.97 2.21
C ALA A 79 -7.13 -0.96 2.03
N LYS A 80 -7.44 0.30 2.31
CA LYS A 80 -6.54 1.44 2.10
C LYS A 80 -6.98 2.66 2.89
N LEU A 81 -6.00 3.48 3.26
CA LEU A 81 -6.18 4.84 3.76
C LEU A 81 -5.63 5.84 2.76
N ALA A 82 -6.42 6.85 2.39
CA ALA A 82 -5.97 7.99 1.59
C ALA A 82 -6.11 9.28 2.40
N VAL A 83 -5.07 10.11 2.37
CA VAL A 83 -5.05 11.41 3.00
C VAL A 83 -4.72 12.52 2.00
N LYS A 84 -5.27 13.71 2.26
CA LYS A 84 -5.04 14.94 1.48
C LYS A 84 -4.59 16.07 2.38
N ARG A 85 -3.57 16.83 1.95
CA ARG A 85 -3.10 18.04 2.61
C ARG A 85 -4.12 19.17 2.44
N THR A 86 -4.38 19.87 3.53
CA THR A 86 -5.25 21.05 3.62
C THR A 86 -4.42 22.33 3.55
N VAL A 87 -5.10 23.47 3.41
CA VAL A 87 -4.47 24.80 3.46
C VAL A 87 -3.78 25.07 4.80
N ASP A 88 -4.28 24.47 5.89
CA ASP A 88 -3.72 24.58 7.24
C ASP A 88 -2.50 23.68 7.48
N ASN A 89 -1.90 23.15 6.40
CA ASN A 89 -0.76 22.23 6.43
C ASN A 89 -1.00 20.90 7.17
N ARG A 90 -2.27 20.56 7.44
CA ARG A 90 -2.68 19.28 8.03
C ARG A 90 -3.15 18.30 6.98
N TYR A 91 -3.22 17.02 7.32
CA TYR A 91 -3.71 15.96 6.43
C TYR A 91 -5.07 15.45 6.89
N ILE A 92 -6.08 15.50 6.03
CA ILE A 92 -7.40 14.92 6.31
C ILE A 92 -7.53 13.57 5.61
N VAL A 93 -8.23 12.63 6.24
CA VAL A 93 -8.62 11.37 5.61
C VAL A 93 -9.69 11.66 4.56
N THR A 94 -9.44 11.25 3.31
CA THR A 94 -10.39 11.36 2.20
C THR A 94 -11.02 10.03 1.81
N LEU A 95 -10.37 8.91 2.13
CA LEU A 95 -10.87 7.57 1.86
C LEU A 95 -10.30 6.62 2.92
N PHE A 96 -11.16 5.75 3.46
CA PHE A 96 -10.76 4.71 4.40
C PHE A 96 -11.57 3.45 4.12
N GLU A 97 -11.01 2.56 3.32
CA GLU A 97 -11.60 1.24 3.05
C GLU A 97 -11.06 0.25 4.08
N GLN A 98 -11.97 -0.39 4.80
CA GLN A 98 -11.67 -1.34 5.86
C GLN A 98 -11.82 -2.79 5.41
N GLU A 99 -12.52 -3.03 4.31
CA GLU A 99 -12.87 -4.38 3.87
C GLU A 99 -11.66 -5.13 3.29
N HIS A 100 -11.48 -6.36 3.78
CA HIS A 100 -10.43 -7.26 3.33
C HIS A 100 -11.04 -8.45 2.60
N THR A 101 -10.53 -8.74 1.41
CA THR A 101 -10.90 -9.92 0.60
C THR A 101 -10.07 -11.16 0.98
N HIS A 102 -9.34 -11.10 2.09
CA HIS A 102 -8.53 -12.19 2.62
C HIS A 102 -8.60 -12.21 4.14
N THR A 103 -8.32 -13.38 4.72
CA THR A 103 -8.11 -13.51 6.15
C THR A 103 -6.93 -12.64 6.58
N CYS A 104 -7.17 -11.79 7.56
CA CYS A 104 -6.15 -11.06 8.28
C CYS A 104 -5.72 -11.91 9.48
N ILE A 105 -4.42 -12.15 9.62
CA ILE A 105 -3.85 -12.95 10.71
C ILE A 105 -3.01 -11.97 11.52
N ALA A 106 -3.37 -11.78 12.79
CA ALA A 106 -2.56 -10.97 13.69
C ALA A 106 -1.12 -11.50 13.70
N ASN A 107 -0.16 -10.62 13.38
CA ASN A 107 1.27 -10.93 13.44
C ASN A 107 1.79 -10.69 14.85
#